data_AF-A0A5C4SHB0-F1
#
_entry.id   AF-A0A5C4SHB0-F1
#
_cell.length_a   1.000
_cell.length_b   1.000
_cell.length_c   1.000
_cell.angle_alpha   90.00
_cell.angle_beta   90.00
_cell.angle_gamma   90.00
#
_symmetry.space_group_name_H-M   'P 1'
#
loop_
_entity.id
_entity.type
_entity.pdbx_description
1 polymer ?
#
loop_
_entity_poly.entity_id
_entity_poly.type
_entity_poly.pdbx_seq_one_letter_code
_entity_poly.pdbx_strand_id
1 'polypeptide(L)'
;MKTINKILGLILLVVVSMSCEEDERFAASDIKLKPIYAITDINKGGPERINVYKEKQLVVTHLNSQSLIGETPTDYTDTSSETDYNFEWTVERERPVFDEDGQEVVDENGNVIMETYTVQYTANASKEDGIGTMEVISTYKEDPEETVLHDVTISEEEVYN
;
A
#
# COMPACT_ATOMS: atom_id res chain seq x y z
N MET A 1 -32.80 50.04 -39.82
CA MET A 1 -32.91 48.61 -39.44
C MET A 1 -31.60 47.83 -39.54
N LYS A 2 -30.69 48.11 -40.50
CA LYS A 2 -29.40 47.39 -40.63
C LYS A 2 -28.47 47.48 -39.41
N THR A 3 -28.56 48.56 -38.63
CA THR A 3 -27.75 48.76 -37.41
C THR A 3 -28.25 47.95 -36.22
N ILE A 4 -29.55 47.70 -36.13
CA ILE A 4 -30.16 46.94 -35.03
C ILE A 4 -29.77 45.45 -35.10
N ASN A 5 -29.75 44.88 -36.31
CA ASN A 5 -29.36 43.48 -36.50
C ASN A 5 -27.89 43.21 -36.14
N LYS A 6 -27.01 44.21 -36.29
CA LYS A 6 -25.59 44.11 -35.89
C LYS A 6 -25.42 44.12 -34.37
N ILE A 7 -26.22 44.92 -33.67
CA ILE A 7 -26.20 44.99 -32.20
C ILE A 7 -26.75 43.70 -31.59
N LEU A 8 -27.84 43.17 -32.15
CA LEU A 8 -28.43 41.90 -31.69
C LEU A 8 -27.49 40.70 -31.87
N GLY A 9 -26.75 40.65 -32.98
CA GLY A 9 -25.75 39.60 -33.20
C GLY A 9 -24.57 39.66 -32.21
N LEU A 10 -24.12 40.87 -31.86
CA LEU A 10 -23.03 41.04 -30.89
C LEU A 10 -23.47 40.63 -29.47
N ILE A 11 -24.71 40.98 -29.07
CA ILE A 11 -25.26 40.60 -27.77
C ILE A 11 -25.42 39.08 -27.67
N LEU A 12 -25.88 38.42 -28.72
CA LEU A 12 -26.01 36.95 -28.75
C LEU A 12 -24.64 36.26 -28.57
N LEU A 13 -23.59 36.78 -29.20
CA LEU A 13 -22.23 36.22 -29.08
C LEU A 13 -21.70 36.29 -27.65
N VAL A 14 -21.96 37.39 -26.94
CA VAL A 14 -21.51 37.60 -25.54
C VAL A 14 -22.23 36.64 -24.57
N VAL A 15 -23.50 36.34 -24.81
CA VAL A 15 -24.28 35.43 -23.95
C VAL A 15 -23.78 33.99 -24.07
N VAL A 16 -23.35 33.56 -25.27
CA VAL A 16 -22.81 32.19 -25.47
C VAL A 16 -21.44 32.01 -24.78
N SER A 17 -20.64 33.08 -24.64
CA SER A 17 -19.37 33.02 -23.89
C SER A 17 -19.52 32.95 -22.36
N MET A 18 -20.69 33.28 -21.80
CA MET A 18 -20.95 33.17 -20.35
C MET A 18 -21.45 31.78 -19.93
N SER A 19 -21.77 30.89 -20.88
CA SER A 19 -22.25 29.53 -20.56
C SER A 19 -21.12 28.50 -20.42
N CYS A 20 -19.86 28.95 -20.44
CA CYS A 20 -18.67 28.11 -20.24
C CYS A 20 -18.13 28.23 -18.79
N GLU A 21 -19.03 28.41 -17.82
CA GLU A 21 -18.75 28.14 -16.40
C GLU A 21 -18.91 26.63 -16.13
N GLU A 22 -18.06 25.82 -16.76
CA GLU A 22 -17.85 24.43 -16.37
C GLU A 22 -16.54 24.38 -15.58
N ASP A 23 -16.61 24.43 -14.25
CA ASP A 23 -15.56 23.82 -13.39
C ASP A 23 -15.93 23.78 -11.90
N GLU A 24 -16.97 24.47 -11.43
CA GLU A 24 -17.29 24.49 -9.98
C GLU A 24 -18.28 23.40 -9.50
N ARG A 25 -18.77 22.51 -10.38
CA ARG A 25 -19.75 21.48 -9.97
C ARG A 25 -19.16 20.28 -9.25
N PHE A 26 -17.85 20.09 -9.33
CA PHE A 26 -17.16 19.12 -8.50
C PHE A 26 -16.43 19.89 -7.43
N ALA A 27 -16.91 19.77 -6.18
CA ALA A 27 -16.12 20.21 -5.04
C ALA A 27 -14.72 19.62 -5.20
N ALA A 28 -13.68 20.48 -5.17
CA ALA A 28 -12.30 20.02 -5.22
C ALA A 28 -12.15 18.88 -4.21
N SER A 29 -11.72 17.71 -4.68
CA SER A 29 -11.64 16.52 -3.86
C SER A 29 -10.66 16.79 -2.72
N ASP A 30 -11.10 16.74 -1.46
CA ASP A 30 -10.23 16.92 -0.27
C ASP A 30 -9.38 15.67 0.00
N ILE A 31 -9.08 14.89 -1.05
CA ILE A 31 -8.21 13.73 -0.95
C ILE A 31 -6.78 14.25 -0.86
N LYS A 32 -6.24 14.15 0.34
CA LYS A 32 -4.85 14.48 0.63
C LYS A 32 -3.98 13.28 0.34
N LEU A 33 -2.88 13.53 -0.37
CA LEU A 33 -1.80 12.57 -0.51
C LEU A 33 -1.26 12.19 0.86
N LYS A 34 -0.93 10.91 1.02
CA LYS A 34 -0.39 10.33 2.25
C LYS A 34 1.01 9.79 2.02
N PRO A 35 1.98 10.13 2.88
CA PRO A 35 3.34 9.66 2.73
C PRO A 35 3.44 8.18 3.14
N ILE A 36 4.17 7.41 2.34
CA ILE A 36 4.43 5.99 2.54
C ILE A 36 5.92 5.68 2.34
N TYR A 37 6.37 4.57 2.92
CA TYR A 37 7.55 3.86 2.43
C TYR A 37 7.10 2.82 1.40
N ALA A 38 7.62 2.89 0.19
CA ALA A 38 7.41 1.90 -0.85
C ALA A 38 8.62 0.97 -0.90
N ILE A 39 8.40 -0.31 -0.61
CA ILE A 39 9.39 -1.37 -0.68
C ILE A 39 9.16 -2.13 -1.99
N THR A 40 10.16 -2.18 -2.84
CA THR A 40 10.12 -2.76 -4.19
C THR A 40 11.36 -3.61 -4.44
N ASP A 41 11.45 -4.23 -5.63
CA ASP A 41 12.55 -5.12 -6.03
C ASP A 41 12.82 -6.25 -5.03
N ILE A 42 11.77 -6.72 -4.36
CA ILE A 42 11.84 -7.73 -3.30
C ILE A 42 12.21 -9.07 -3.94
N ASN A 43 13.45 -9.52 -3.71
CA ASN A 43 13.97 -10.74 -4.33
C ASN A 43 13.34 -12.04 -3.74
N LYS A 44 13.79 -13.21 -4.22
CA LYS A 44 13.44 -14.55 -3.68
C LYS A 44 11.94 -14.87 -3.65
N GLY A 45 11.18 -14.34 -4.61
CA GLY A 45 9.74 -14.63 -4.70
C GLY A 45 8.89 -13.90 -3.67
N GLY A 46 9.40 -12.80 -3.11
CA GLY A 46 8.59 -11.87 -2.32
C GLY A 46 7.49 -11.18 -3.15
N PRO A 47 6.62 -10.38 -2.49
CA PRO A 47 5.60 -9.60 -3.18
C PRO A 47 6.22 -8.61 -4.17
N GLU A 48 5.42 -8.15 -5.13
CA GLU A 48 5.85 -7.14 -6.11
C GLU A 48 6.19 -5.81 -5.42
N ARG A 49 5.40 -5.43 -4.42
CA ARG A 49 5.56 -4.17 -3.68
C ARG A 49 4.90 -4.22 -2.30
N ILE A 50 5.46 -3.51 -1.33
CA ILE A 50 4.83 -3.28 -0.02
C ILE A 50 4.79 -1.77 0.24
N ASN A 51 3.62 -1.23 0.56
CA ASN A 51 3.45 0.15 0.98
C ASN A 51 3.21 0.19 2.49
N VAL A 52 4.09 0.85 3.22
CA VAL A 52 3.98 1.05 4.67
C VAL A 52 3.60 2.51 4.93
N TYR A 53 2.42 2.74 5.50
CA TYR A 53 1.91 4.11 5.72
C TYR A 53 2.54 4.74 6.96
N LYS A 54 3.13 5.94 6.80
CA LYS A 54 3.85 6.63 7.89
C LYS A 54 2.91 7.25 8.93
N GLU A 55 1.70 7.63 8.51
CA GLU A 55 0.73 8.35 9.36
C GLU A 55 -0.43 7.48 9.86
N LYS A 56 -0.52 6.22 9.42
CA LYS A 56 -1.61 5.31 9.74
C LYS A 56 -1.05 3.91 9.90
N GLN A 57 -1.55 3.16 10.89
CA GLN A 57 -1.28 1.73 11.02
C GLN A 57 -1.96 0.98 9.85
N LEU A 58 -1.31 0.98 8.70
CA LEU A 58 -1.75 0.28 7.50
C LEU A 58 -0.52 -0.13 6.70
N VAL A 59 -0.50 -1.40 6.31
CA VAL A 59 0.43 -1.93 5.32
C VAL A 59 -0.39 -2.48 4.16
N VAL A 60 0.01 -2.16 2.94
CA VAL A 60 -0.61 -2.72 1.72
C VAL A 60 0.43 -3.50 0.95
N THR A 61 0.25 -4.81 0.90
CA THR A 61 1.12 -5.73 0.18
C THR A 61 0.53 -6.02 -1.19
N HIS A 62 1.25 -5.69 -2.26
CA HIS A 62 0.91 -6.02 -3.64
C HIS A 62 1.59 -7.35 -4.01
N LEU A 63 0.83 -8.45 -4.03
CA LEU A 63 1.35 -9.74 -4.47
C LEU A 63 1.61 -9.74 -5.98
N ASN A 64 0.80 -9.01 -6.71
CA ASN A 64 0.93 -8.72 -8.13
C ASN A 64 0.04 -7.53 -8.51
N SER A 65 0.09 -7.10 -9.77
CA SER A 65 -0.73 -6.02 -10.34
C SER A 65 -2.26 -6.09 -10.09
N GLN A 66 -2.81 -7.24 -9.70
CA GLN A 66 -4.25 -7.45 -9.48
C GLN A 66 -4.61 -7.86 -8.05
N SER A 67 -3.63 -8.21 -7.21
CA SER A 67 -3.86 -8.76 -5.89
C SER A 67 -3.12 -7.94 -4.84
N LEU A 68 -3.90 -7.36 -3.93
CA LEU A 68 -3.42 -6.60 -2.80
C LEU A 68 -4.03 -7.12 -1.50
N ILE A 69 -3.23 -7.07 -0.44
CA ILE A 69 -3.64 -7.42 0.92
C ILE A 69 -3.40 -6.18 1.79
N GLY A 70 -4.46 -5.71 2.46
CA GLY A 70 -4.36 -4.66 3.47
C GLY A 70 -4.27 -5.28 4.85
N GLU A 71 -3.22 -4.95 5.59
CA GLU A 71 -2.94 -5.48 6.93
C GLU A 71 -2.82 -4.32 7.92
N THR A 72 -3.28 -4.51 9.16
CA THR A 72 -3.06 -3.54 10.23
C THR A 72 -1.86 -3.98 11.04
N PRO A 73 -0.70 -3.29 10.94
CA PRO A 73 0.48 -3.67 11.69
C PRO A 73 0.30 -3.45 13.19
N THR A 74 0.83 -4.36 13.99
CA THR A 74 1.15 -4.16 15.40
C THR A 74 2.61 -3.74 15.52
N ASP A 75 2.95 -3.08 16.63
CA ASP A 75 4.34 -2.77 17.01
C ASP A 75 5.17 -2.01 15.95
N TYR A 76 4.52 -1.20 15.12
CA TYR A 76 5.21 -0.35 14.13
C TYR A 76 6.17 0.62 14.83
N THR A 77 7.44 0.54 14.45
CA THR A 77 8.50 1.44 14.93
C THR A 77 9.28 1.98 13.75
N ASP A 78 9.47 3.31 13.70
CA ASP A 78 10.28 3.99 12.69
C ASP A 78 11.40 4.77 13.39
N THR A 79 12.63 4.32 13.17
CA THR A 79 13.86 4.95 13.66
C THR A 79 14.71 5.50 12.52
N SER A 80 14.10 5.71 11.35
CA SER A 80 14.77 6.24 10.17
C SER A 80 15.45 7.58 10.47
N SER A 81 16.66 7.75 9.95
CA SER A 81 17.47 8.94 10.14
C SER A 81 17.42 9.84 8.89
N GLU A 82 18.29 10.84 8.82
CA GLU A 82 18.49 11.63 7.60
C GLU A 82 19.17 10.83 6.48
N THR A 83 19.95 9.80 6.83
CA THR A 83 20.77 9.01 5.91
C THR A 83 20.25 7.62 5.66
N ASP A 84 19.42 7.08 6.56
CA ASP A 84 19.04 5.67 6.55
C ASP A 84 17.53 5.51 6.75
N TYR A 85 16.95 4.55 6.04
CA TYR A 85 15.67 3.95 6.35
C TYR A 85 15.88 2.87 7.41
N ASN A 86 15.13 2.93 8.52
CA ASN A 86 15.11 1.89 9.53
C ASN A 86 13.74 1.83 10.19
N PHE A 87 12.94 0.85 9.80
CA PHE A 87 11.61 0.66 10.37
C PHE A 87 11.24 -0.82 10.44
N GLU A 88 10.40 -1.13 11.42
CA GLU A 88 9.93 -2.48 11.68
C GLU A 88 8.44 -2.50 11.97
N TRP A 89 7.79 -3.61 11.66
CA TRP A 89 6.37 -3.83 11.94
C TRP A 89 6.05 -5.31 12.02
N THR A 90 5.00 -5.63 12.76
CA THR A 90 4.50 -7.00 12.89
C THR A 90 3.09 -7.09 12.33
N VAL A 91 2.75 -8.19 11.67
CA VAL A 91 1.37 -8.49 11.25
C VAL A 91 0.99 -9.89 11.72
N GLU A 92 -0.29 -10.07 12.02
CA GLU A 92 -0.87 -11.40 12.24
C GLU A 92 -1.47 -11.91 10.94
N ARG A 93 -1.16 -13.18 10.61
CA ARG A 93 -1.68 -13.87 9.44
C ARG A 93 -2.27 -15.21 9.83
N GLU A 94 -3.10 -15.75 8.95
CA GLU A 94 -3.67 -17.08 9.10
C GLU A 94 -3.15 -17.99 7.98
N ARG A 95 -2.85 -19.24 8.32
CA ARG A 95 -2.53 -20.30 7.34
C ARG A 95 -3.28 -21.59 7.71
N PRO A 96 -3.58 -22.47 6.73
CA PRO A 96 -4.11 -23.78 7.03
C PRO A 96 -3.08 -24.63 7.80
N VAL A 97 -3.58 -25.43 8.75
CA VAL A 97 -2.78 -26.44 9.45
C VAL A 97 -2.65 -27.68 8.57
N PHE A 98 -1.44 -28.24 8.48
CA PHE A 98 -1.18 -29.47 7.74
C PHE A 98 -0.79 -30.61 8.68
N ASP A 99 -1.20 -31.84 8.37
CA ASP A 99 -0.77 -33.05 9.07
C ASP A 99 0.62 -33.53 8.61
N GLU A 100 1.12 -34.63 9.20
CA GLU A 100 2.42 -35.22 8.88
C GLU A 100 2.53 -35.69 7.41
N ASP A 101 1.40 -35.92 6.74
CA ASP A 101 1.32 -36.31 5.34
C ASP A 101 1.17 -35.08 4.39
N GLY A 102 1.13 -33.86 4.94
CA GLY A 102 0.98 -32.61 4.21
C GLY A 102 -0.45 -32.33 3.75
N GLN A 103 -1.46 -32.96 4.35
CA GLN A 103 -2.87 -32.71 4.05
C GLN A 103 -3.45 -31.67 5.01
N GLU A 104 -4.36 -30.83 4.51
CA GLU A 104 -5.06 -29.84 5.34
C GLU A 104 -5.88 -30.54 6.43
N VAL A 105 -5.70 -30.11 7.68
CA VAL A 105 -6.47 -30.61 8.81
C VAL A 105 -7.85 -29.96 8.80
N VAL A 106 -8.91 -30.76 8.89
CA VAL A 106 -10.30 -30.28 8.91
C VAL A 106 -10.99 -30.59 10.24
N ASP A 107 -11.94 -29.75 10.64
CA ASP A 107 -12.78 -29.94 11.83
C ASP A 107 -13.87 -31.03 11.62
N GLU A 108 -14.66 -31.32 12.66
CA GLU A 108 -15.75 -32.30 12.61
C GLU A 108 -16.86 -31.97 11.58
N ASN A 109 -16.90 -30.73 11.10
CA ASN A 109 -17.84 -30.25 10.09
C ASN A 109 -17.22 -30.19 8.67
N GLY A 110 -15.93 -30.53 8.53
CA GLY A 110 -15.19 -30.49 7.27
C GLY A 110 -14.64 -29.11 6.90
N ASN A 111 -14.55 -28.16 7.83
CA ASN A 111 -13.89 -26.87 7.59
C ASN A 111 -12.39 -26.97 7.85
N VAL A 112 -11.57 -26.30 7.04
CA VAL A 112 -10.11 -26.24 7.24
C VAL A 112 -9.79 -25.53 8.54
N ILE A 113 -8.96 -26.17 9.37
CA ILE A 113 -8.44 -25.57 10.58
C ILE A 113 -7.34 -24.58 10.19
N MET A 114 -7.55 -23.33 10.56
CA MET A 114 -6.57 -22.27 10.38
C MET A 114 -5.80 -22.07 11.68
N GLU A 115 -4.50 -21.78 11.57
CA GLU A 115 -3.70 -21.27 12.67
C GLU A 115 -3.23 -19.84 12.40
N THR A 116 -3.14 -19.06 13.47
CA THR A 116 -2.57 -17.72 13.45
C THR A 116 -1.07 -17.79 13.66
N TYR A 117 -0.32 -17.03 12.88
CA TYR A 117 1.11 -16.84 13.03
C TYR A 117 1.47 -15.36 12.89
N THR A 118 2.58 -14.95 13.49
CA THR A 118 3.06 -13.57 13.41
C THR A 118 4.19 -13.46 12.41
N VAL A 119 4.21 -12.36 11.66
CA VAL A 119 5.32 -12.02 10.77
C VAL A 119 5.88 -10.67 11.16
N GLN A 120 7.11 -10.67 11.65
CA GLN A 120 7.88 -9.46 11.92
C GLN A 120 8.71 -9.10 10.69
N TYR A 121 8.63 -7.85 10.27
CA TYR A 121 9.43 -7.27 9.20
C TYR A 121 10.38 -6.24 9.78
N THR A 122 11.64 -6.28 9.37
CA THR A 122 12.64 -5.26 9.70
C THR A 122 13.33 -4.80 8.42
N ALA A 123 13.07 -3.56 8.01
CA ALA A 123 13.56 -2.98 6.77
C ALA A 123 14.65 -1.94 7.05
N ASN A 124 15.82 -2.14 6.43
CA ASN A 124 16.97 -1.25 6.54
C ASN A 124 17.52 -0.93 5.15
N ALA A 125 17.71 0.34 4.82
CA ALA A 125 18.29 0.75 3.54
C ALA A 125 18.96 2.13 3.64
N SER A 126 19.89 2.43 2.72
CA SER A 126 20.44 3.77 2.57
C SER A 126 19.42 4.69 1.90
N LYS A 127 19.26 5.93 2.37
CA LYS A 127 18.43 6.95 1.69
C LYS A 127 19.09 7.52 0.43
N GLU A 128 20.40 7.30 0.25
CA GLU A 128 21.12 7.81 -0.93
C GLU A 128 20.68 7.10 -2.21
N ASP A 129 20.54 5.78 -2.16
CA ASP A 129 20.18 4.93 -3.31
C ASP A 129 18.92 4.09 -3.08
N GLY A 130 18.38 4.06 -1.86
CA GLY A 130 17.23 3.24 -1.49
C GLY A 130 17.55 1.77 -1.30
N ILE A 131 18.80 1.33 -1.50
CA ILE A 131 19.14 -0.09 -1.55
C ILE A 131 19.39 -0.60 -0.13
N GLY A 132 18.84 -1.78 0.17
CA GLY A 132 19.04 -2.39 1.47
C GLY A 132 18.47 -3.80 1.59
N THR A 133 18.12 -4.16 2.83
CA THR A 133 17.63 -5.48 3.18
C THR A 133 16.35 -5.41 3.99
N MET A 134 15.46 -6.36 3.76
CA MET A 134 14.29 -6.61 4.59
C MET A 134 14.39 -8.02 5.19
N GLU A 135 14.47 -8.10 6.51
CA GLU A 135 14.36 -9.36 7.26
C GLU A 135 12.89 -9.64 7.57
N VAL A 136 12.49 -10.88 7.35
CA VAL A 136 11.14 -11.39 7.60
C VAL A 136 11.25 -12.58 8.52
N ILE A 137 10.72 -12.47 9.73
CA ILE A 137 10.70 -13.52 10.74
C ILE A 137 9.25 -13.99 10.90
N SER A 138 8.99 -15.23 10.51
CA SER A 138 7.68 -15.87 10.72
C SER A 138 7.75 -16.74 11.96
N THR A 139 6.91 -16.45 12.95
CA THR A 139 6.80 -17.21 14.20
C THR A 139 5.48 -17.97 14.20
N TYR A 140 5.60 -19.29 14.14
CA TYR A 140 4.48 -20.22 14.18
C TYR A 140 4.30 -20.75 15.61
N LYS A 141 3.10 -21.26 15.92
CA LYS A 141 2.78 -21.69 17.29
C LYS A 141 3.58 -22.92 17.74
N GLU A 142 3.82 -23.86 16.82
CA GLU A 142 4.43 -25.16 17.13
C GLU A 142 5.68 -25.46 16.28
N ASP A 143 5.99 -24.61 15.29
CA ASP A 143 7.17 -24.73 14.43
C ASP A 143 8.29 -23.78 14.87
N PRO A 144 9.56 -24.08 14.52
CA PRO A 144 10.65 -23.10 14.66
C PRO A 144 10.36 -21.84 13.85
N GLU A 145 10.96 -20.73 14.29
CA GLU A 145 10.94 -19.48 13.53
C GLU A 145 11.60 -19.67 12.16
N GLU A 146 10.97 -19.11 11.14
CA GLU A 146 11.53 -19.04 9.79
C GLU A 146 12.00 -17.62 9.51
N THR A 147 13.29 -17.47 9.21
CA THR A 147 13.89 -16.18 8.84
C THR A 147 14.24 -16.15 7.35
N VAL A 148 13.69 -15.17 6.64
CA VAL A 148 14.01 -14.90 5.24
C VAL A 148 14.57 -13.49 5.10
N LEU A 149 15.71 -13.38 4.44
CA LEU A 149 16.34 -12.09 4.10
C LEU A 149 16.09 -11.77 2.64
N HIS A 150 15.52 -10.59 2.37
CA HIS A 150 15.33 -10.05 1.03
C HIS A 150 16.27 -8.87 0.78
N ASP A 151 16.80 -8.79 -0.43
CA ASP A 151 17.33 -7.52 -0.95
C ASP A 151 16.14 -6.71 -1.45
N VAL A 152 16.13 -5.40 -1.15
CA VAL A 152 15.01 -4.50 -1.45
C VAL A 152 15.48 -3.11 -1.87
N THR A 153 14.59 -2.41 -2.57
CA THR A 153 14.69 -0.96 -2.82
C THR A 153 13.58 -0.24 -2.05
N ILE A 154 13.92 0.74 -1.24
CA ILE A 154 13.00 1.56 -0.44
C ILE A 154 13.00 2.99 -0.96
N SER A 155 11.81 3.54 -1.19
CA SER A 155 11.59 4.94 -1.55
C SER A 155 10.51 5.59 -0.68
N GLU A 156 10.56 6.92 -0.53
CA GLU A 156 9.42 7.68 -0.01
C GLU A 156 8.52 8.10 -1.16
N GLU A 157 7.23 7.79 -1.05
CA GLU A 157 6.22 8.15 -2.04
C GLU A 157 4.99 8.76 -1.39
N GLU A 158 4.18 9.44 -2.19
CA GLU A 158 2.91 10.00 -1.79
C GLU A 158 1.78 9.33 -2.58
N VAL A 159 0.82 8.72 -1.86
CA VAL A 159 -0.30 8.00 -2.48
C VAL A 159 -1.64 8.56 -2.04
N TYR A 160 -2.64 8.47 -2.93
CA TYR A 160 -4.03 8.69 -2.55
C TYR A 160 -4.52 7.50 -1.71
N ASN A 161 -5.16 7.77 -0.59
CA ASN A 161 -5.84 6.77 0.25
C ASN A 161 -7.34 6.80 -0.05
#